data_AF-A0A3A8RCH0-F1
#
_entry.id   AF-A0A3A8RCH0-F1
#
_cell.length_a   1.000
_cell.length_b   1.000
_cell.length_c   1.000
_cell.angle_alpha   90.00
_cell.angle_beta   90.00
_cell.angle_gamma   90.00
#
_symmetry.space_group_name_H-M   'P 1'
#
loop_
_entity.id
_entity.type
_entity.pdbx_description
1 polymer ?
#
loop_
_entity_poly.entity_id
_entity_poly.type
_entity_poly.pdbx_seq_one_letter_code
_entity_poly.pdbx_strand_id
1 'polypeptide(L)'
;MLLTELKRAVVLRPSDPSARLALSEALFQERDFSGAAEHARKALDLGGGGPARRLLCGAWARDGKRAEALKMLQTSVREAPRDASLRAELITFLEEERPDDALVHAFEATEAAPGELEAWRAVIRLCERTNRPSEAMPALKRARLLAPEDPRLAESVLGARAALGLPATTAMLDAPPLEQATQALKLPTARAALSEAKLDAAVEALSRGSFAEVKRQLVIAPAATRTRAAAALLRAELLWLEGRPAAQVEEARRAVLDMAGAPGAAALRLGDLRLEAGALDDARELYARAAANGESLAAAGREAEIAERRRLLARDLPAVGRVGVLGWHPGGGHVSPLEAIAVPGRGVLRCSGHVGPEGQEAADVAFSVVRARAPALSLGTLTTRYDLHLHYTDTEVGKDGLSSGLALSLAGLSAYTQRPLPARLAVTGELTLNGEVRRVGGVHEKLVAAYLEGMRVVLHPRRNLDDVAALPPEVSGRLRLIAVDSLDEAWRLVNAAANTPGLERR
;
A
#
# COMPACT_ATOMS: atom_id res chain seq x y z
N MET A 1 -8.05 -50.54 -7.91
CA MET A 1 -8.82 -51.15 -6.79
C MET A 1 -9.58 -50.07 -6.00
N LEU A 2 -8.89 -49.01 -5.57
CA LEU A 2 -9.47 -47.88 -4.82
C LEU A 2 -10.66 -47.17 -5.52
N LEU A 3 -10.56 -46.83 -6.81
CA LEU A 3 -11.63 -46.10 -7.51
C LEU A 3 -12.94 -46.92 -7.60
N THR A 4 -12.83 -48.24 -7.79
CA THR A 4 -13.98 -49.15 -7.86
C THR A 4 -14.71 -49.22 -6.52
N GLU A 5 -13.96 -49.22 -5.41
CA GLU A 5 -14.52 -49.20 -4.06
C GLU A 5 -15.20 -47.87 -3.74
N LEU A 6 -14.59 -46.74 -4.15
CA LEU A 6 -15.19 -45.41 -3.99
C LEU A 6 -16.47 -45.24 -4.83
N LYS A 7 -16.49 -45.75 -6.06
CA LYS A 7 -17.71 -45.80 -6.89
C LYS A 7 -18.80 -46.62 -6.22
N ARG A 8 -18.46 -47.79 -5.67
CA ARG A 8 -19.41 -48.62 -4.90
C ARG A 8 -19.91 -47.90 -3.65
N ALA A 9 -19.05 -47.17 -2.94
CA ALA A 9 -19.43 -46.40 -1.76
C ALA A 9 -20.46 -45.31 -2.09
N VAL A 10 -20.31 -44.61 -3.22
CA VAL A 10 -21.28 -43.61 -3.70
C VAL A 10 -22.61 -44.26 -4.11
N VAL A 11 -22.59 -45.45 -4.72
CA VAL A 11 -23.82 -46.19 -5.04
C VAL A 11 -24.56 -46.63 -3.78
N LEU A 12 -23.84 -47.11 -2.76
CA LEU A 12 -24.42 -47.56 -1.50
C LEU A 12 -24.92 -46.39 -0.63
N ARG A 13 -24.29 -45.22 -0.73
CA ARG A 13 -24.59 -44.03 0.06
C ARG A 13 -24.68 -42.78 -0.84
N PRO A 14 -25.73 -42.66 -1.69
CA PRO A 14 -25.82 -41.61 -2.70
C PRO A 14 -26.02 -40.19 -2.12
N SER A 15 -26.55 -40.09 -0.90
CA SER A 15 -26.78 -38.81 -0.20
C SER A 15 -25.65 -38.46 0.79
N ASP A 16 -24.57 -39.24 0.85
CA ASP A 16 -23.43 -38.96 1.70
C ASP A 16 -22.44 -38.02 0.97
N PRO A 17 -22.27 -36.76 1.41
CA PRO A 17 -21.34 -35.83 0.79
C PRO A 17 -19.88 -36.30 0.90
N SER A 18 -19.50 -37.01 1.97
CA SER A 18 -18.13 -37.49 2.18
C SER A 18 -17.77 -38.61 1.19
N ALA A 19 -18.71 -39.51 0.89
CA ALA A 19 -18.50 -40.55 -0.11
C ALA A 19 -18.29 -39.96 -1.51
N ARG A 20 -19.06 -38.92 -1.86
CA ARG A 20 -18.92 -38.21 -3.15
C ARG A 20 -17.63 -37.40 -3.21
N LEU A 21 -17.23 -36.75 -2.12
CA LEU A 21 -15.99 -36.00 -2.05
C LEU A 21 -14.78 -36.91 -2.24
N ALA A 22 -14.72 -38.04 -1.54
CA ALA A 22 -13.62 -39.00 -1.68
C ALA A 22 -13.51 -39.57 -3.11
N LEU A 23 -14.64 -39.86 -3.77
CA LEU A 23 -14.63 -40.26 -5.17
C LEU A 23 -14.15 -39.12 -6.08
N SER A 24 -14.61 -37.90 -5.84
CA SER A 24 -14.17 -36.73 -6.58
C SER A 24 -12.67 -36.49 -6.45
N GLU A 25 -12.09 -36.65 -5.26
CA GLU A 25 -10.65 -36.49 -5.03
C GLU A 25 -9.86 -37.54 -5.82
N ALA A 26 -10.31 -38.80 -5.78
CA ALA A 26 -9.67 -39.86 -6.56
C ALA A 26 -9.71 -39.59 -8.07
N LEU A 27 -10.86 -39.16 -8.60
CA LEU A 27 -10.99 -38.78 -10.02
C LEU A 27 -10.09 -37.60 -10.39
N PHE A 28 -9.95 -36.62 -9.49
CA PHE A 28 -9.05 -35.49 -9.68
C PHE A 28 -7.58 -35.94 -9.78
N GLN A 29 -7.15 -36.90 -8.96
CA GLN A 29 -5.79 -37.48 -9.04
C GLN A 29 -5.56 -38.27 -10.33
N GLU A 30 -6.58 -38.97 -10.83
CA GLU A 30 -6.56 -39.67 -12.13
C GLU A 30 -6.69 -38.70 -13.33
N ARG A 31 -6.72 -37.38 -13.09
CA ARG A 31 -6.88 -36.32 -14.10
C ARG A 31 -8.22 -36.35 -14.85
N ASP A 32 -9.22 -37.06 -14.32
CA ASP A 32 -10.61 -36.97 -14.77
C ASP A 32 -11.29 -35.77 -14.11
N PHE A 33 -11.00 -34.58 -14.61
CA PHE A 33 -11.47 -33.33 -14.03
C PHE A 33 -12.98 -33.11 -14.22
N SER A 34 -13.55 -33.59 -15.33
CA SER A 34 -14.99 -33.52 -15.57
C SER A 34 -15.76 -34.42 -14.58
N GLY A 35 -15.31 -35.67 -14.40
CA GLY A 35 -15.89 -36.58 -13.41
C GLY A 35 -15.72 -36.06 -11.98
N ALA A 36 -14.53 -35.54 -11.65
CA ALA A 36 -14.29 -34.90 -10.36
C ALA A 36 -15.26 -33.72 -10.13
N ALA A 37 -15.42 -32.81 -11.09
CA ALA A 37 -16.32 -31.68 -10.97
C ALA A 37 -17.78 -32.11 -10.75
N GLU A 38 -18.25 -33.16 -11.43
CA GLU A 38 -19.62 -33.67 -11.24
C GLU A 38 -19.84 -34.17 -9.81
N HIS A 39 -18.90 -34.96 -9.28
CA HIS A 39 -19.01 -35.50 -7.93
C HIS A 39 -18.81 -34.43 -6.85
N ALA A 40 -17.88 -33.48 -7.04
CA ALA A 40 -17.68 -32.35 -6.15
C ALA A 40 -18.91 -31.42 -6.11
N ARG A 41 -19.55 -31.17 -7.26
CA ARG A 41 -20.81 -30.42 -7.33
C ARG A 41 -21.89 -31.07 -6.49
N LYS A 42 -22.14 -32.37 -6.71
CA LYS A 42 -23.17 -33.11 -5.96
C LYS A 42 -22.83 -33.19 -4.48
N ALA A 43 -21.54 -33.28 -4.11
CA ALA A 43 -21.10 -33.21 -2.72
C ALA A 43 -21.41 -31.83 -2.11
N LEU A 44 -21.17 -30.75 -2.86
CA LEU A 44 -21.46 -29.38 -2.44
C LEU A 44 -22.97 -29.18 -2.22
N ASP A 45 -23.81 -29.65 -3.15
CA ASP A 45 -25.28 -29.57 -3.07
C ASP A 45 -25.83 -30.36 -1.85
N LEU A 46 -25.11 -31.39 -1.41
CA LEU A 46 -25.43 -32.19 -0.21
C LEU A 46 -24.82 -31.62 1.09
N GLY A 47 -24.27 -30.40 1.07
CA GLY A 47 -23.70 -29.76 2.27
C GLY A 47 -22.22 -30.09 2.53
N GLY A 48 -21.48 -30.55 1.53
CA GLY A 48 -20.03 -30.85 1.62
C GLY A 48 -19.13 -29.62 1.85
N GLY A 49 -19.69 -28.42 1.92
CA GLY A 49 -19.02 -27.20 2.39
C GLY A 49 -17.80 -26.76 1.56
N GLY A 50 -16.83 -26.14 2.24
CA GLY A 50 -15.60 -25.63 1.63
C GLY A 50 -14.75 -26.70 0.91
N PRO A 51 -14.53 -27.91 1.47
CA PRO A 51 -13.79 -28.96 0.77
C PRO A 51 -14.36 -29.31 -0.61
N ALA A 52 -15.69 -29.50 -0.71
CA ALA A 52 -16.36 -29.78 -1.97
C ALA A 52 -16.23 -28.62 -2.96
N ARG A 53 -16.33 -27.37 -2.48
CA ARG A 53 -16.18 -26.17 -3.31
C ARG A 53 -14.76 -26.00 -3.85
N ARG A 54 -13.74 -26.16 -3.00
CA ARG A 54 -12.33 -26.08 -3.39
C ARG A 54 -12.00 -27.12 -4.45
N LEU A 55 -12.45 -28.36 -4.25
CA LEU A 55 -12.23 -29.43 -5.22
C LEU A 55 -12.97 -29.17 -6.54
N LEU A 56 -14.22 -28.67 -6.48
CA LEU A 56 -14.97 -28.28 -7.67
C LEU A 56 -14.27 -27.17 -8.45
N CYS A 57 -13.83 -26.11 -7.78
CA CYS A 57 -13.13 -24.99 -8.42
C CYS A 57 -11.79 -25.45 -9.01
N GLY A 58 -11.04 -26.29 -8.29
CA GLY A 58 -9.81 -26.89 -8.79
C GLY A 58 -10.04 -27.77 -10.02
N ALA A 59 -11.08 -28.60 -10.00
CA ALA A 59 -11.46 -29.47 -11.12
C ALA A 59 -11.85 -28.63 -12.35
N TRP A 60 -12.71 -27.64 -12.17
CA TRP A 60 -13.09 -26.71 -13.25
C TRP A 60 -11.92 -25.92 -13.82
N ALA A 61 -10.99 -25.43 -12.99
CA ALA A 61 -9.80 -24.75 -13.48
C ALA A 61 -8.94 -25.65 -14.38
N ARG A 62 -8.80 -26.94 -14.03
CA ARG A 62 -8.05 -27.93 -14.82
C ARG A 62 -8.82 -28.41 -16.06
N ASP A 63 -10.15 -28.30 -16.06
CA ASP A 63 -11.06 -28.64 -17.17
C ASP A 63 -11.31 -27.45 -18.14
N GLY A 64 -10.57 -26.34 -17.99
CA GLY A 64 -10.72 -25.13 -18.83
C GLY A 64 -11.93 -24.26 -18.48
N LYS A 65 -12.68 -24.59 -17.42
CA LYS A 65 -13.88 -23.87 -16.91
C LYS A 65 -13.53 -22.91 -15.77
N ARG A 66 -12.40 -22.19 -15.92
CA ARG A 66 -11.88 -21.31 -14.88
C ARG A 66 -12.80 -20.11 -14.62
N ALA A 67 -13.44 -19.58 -15.66
CA ALA A 67 -14.37 -18.46 -15.56
C ALA A 67 -15.60 -18.83 -14.70
N GLU A 68 -16.10 -20.05 -14.81
CA GLU A 68 -17.20 -20.58 -14.02
C GLU A 68 -16.82 -20.76 -12.55
N ALA A 69 -15.61 -21.26 -12.28
CA ALA A 69 -15.06 -21.36 -10.93
C ALA A 69 -14.91 -19.98 -10.29
N LEU A 70 -14.35 -19.01 -11.02
CA LEU A 70 -14.21 -17.65 -10.52
C LEU A 70 -15.57 -17.02 -10.22
N LYS A 71 -16.53 -17.14 -11.14
CA LYS A 71 -17.89 -16.61 -10.98
C LYS A 71 -18.58 -17.22 -9.76
N MET A 72 -18.42 -18.52 -9.51
CA MET A 72 -18.93 -19.16 -8.31
C MET A 72 -18.31 -18.56 -7.03
N LEU A 73 -16.99 -18.48 -6.96
CA LEU A 73 -16.30 -17.98 -5.77
C LEU A 73 -16.65 -16.51 -5.49
N GLN A 74 -16.65 -15.66 -6.51
CA GLN A 74 -17.07 -14.26 -6.40
C GLN A 74 -18.54 -14.14 -5.95
N THR A 75 -19.44 -14.98 -6.46
CA THR A 75 -20.84 -14.98 -6.03
C THR A 75 -20.97 -15.43 -4.58
N SER A 76 -20.23 -16.46 -4.18
CA SER A 76 -20.24 -16.97 -2.80
C SER A 76 -19.72 -15.92 -1.81
N VAL A 77 -18.65 -15.18 -2.16
CA VAL A 77 -18.12 -14.08 -1.34
C VAL A 77 -19.10 -12.91 -1.29
N ARG A 78 -19.80 -12.59 -2.39
CA ARG A 78 -20.83 -11.54 -2.39
C ARG A 78 -22.04 -11.88 -1.51
N GLU A 79 -22.45 -13.14 -1.48
CA GLU A 79 -23.55 -13.61 -0.63
C GLU A 79 -23.18 -13.65 0.85
N ALA A 80 -21.92 -13.95 1.17
CA ALA A 80 -21.40 -14.01 2.54
C ALA A 80 -20.08 -13.22 2.69
N PRO A 81 -20.13 -11.87 2.65
CA PRO A 81 -18.92 -11.02 2.56
C PRO A 81 -18.02 -11.07 3.80
N ARG A 82 -18.57 -11.50 4.94
CA ARG A 82 -17.87 -11.66 6.23
C ARG A 82 -17.32 -13.08 6.44
N ASP A 83 -17.56 -14.01 5.53
CA ASP A 83 -17.01 -15.36 5.64
C ASP A 83 -15.54 -15.36 5.19
N ALA A 84 -14.64 -15.41 6.17
CA ALA A 84 -13.20 -15.40 5.95
C ALA A 84 -12.72 -16.62 5.16
N SER A 85 -13.38 -17.78 5.29
CA SER A 85 -13.01 -19.00 4.56
C SER A 85 -13.26 -18.83 3.07
N LEU A 86 -14.39 -18.25 2.68
CA LEU A 86 -14.72 -18.06 1.26
C LEU A 86 -13.82 -17.04 0.60
N ARG A 87 -13.49 -15.97 1.34
CA ARG A 87 -12.55 -14.96 0.88
C ARG A 87 -11.15 -15.54 0.71
N ALA A 88 -10.69 -16.36 1.66
CA ALA A 88 -9.42 -17.07 1.54
C ALA A 88 -9.39 -18.01 0.33
N GLU A 89 -10.47 -18.77 0.08
CA GLU A 89 -10.59 -19.62 -1.11
C GLU A 89 -10.51 -18.81 -2.42
N LEU A 90 -11.16 -17.65 -2.47
CA LEU A 90 -11.09 -16.75 -3.63
C LEU A 90 -9.69 -16.17 -3.83
N ILE A 91 -9.02 -15.73 -2.75
CA ILE A 91 -7.65 -15.21 -2.78
C ILE A 91 -6.71 -16.28 -3.37
N THR A 92 -6.73 -17.50 -2.81
CA THR A 92 -5.89 -18.60 -3.30
C THR A 92 -6.17 -18.95 -4.77
N PHE A 93 -7.44 -18.87 -5.19
CA PHE A 93 -7.79 -19.11 -6.59
C PHE A 93 -7.23 -18.03 -7.53
N LEU A 94 -7.26 -16.77 -7.11
CA LEU A 94 -6.78 -15.63 -7.90
C LEU A 94 -5.26 -15.49 -7.91
N GLU A 95 -4.58 -15.86 -6.81
CA GLU A 95 -3.16 -15.62 -6.55
C GLU A 95 -2.25 -16.01 -7.73
N GLU A 96 -2.57 -17.08 -8.45
CA GLU A 96 -1.73 -17.57 -9.56
C GLU A 96 -1.79 -16.73 -10.84
N GLU A 97 -2.98 -16.31 -11.26
CA GLU A 97 -3.19 -15.67 -12.57
C GLU A 97 -3.54 -14.18 -12.46
N ARG A 98 -4.10 -13.76 -11.32
CA ARG A 98 -4.60 -12.40 -11.08
C ARG A 98 -4.18 -11.95 -9.67
N PRO A 99 -2.87 -11.83 -9.40
CA PRO A 99 -2.37 -11.52 -8.06
C PRO A 99 -2.81 -10.14 -7.57
N ASP A 100 -2.98 -9.15 -8.45
CA ASP A 100 -3.51 -7.83 -8.08
C ASP A 100 -4.96 -7.92 -7.56
N ASP A 101 -5.83 -8.69 -8.22
CA ASP A 101 -7.20 -8.95 -7.74
C ASP A 101 -7.19 -9.73 -6.41
N ALA A 102 -6.29 -10.70 -6.28
CA ALA A 102 -6.10 -11.44 -5.03
C ALA A 102 -5.70 -10.48 -3.90
N LEU A 103 -4.84 -9.50 -4.19
CA LEU A 103 -4.38 -8.49 -3.22
C LEU A 103 -5.52 -7.57 -2.78
N VAL A 104 -6.42 -7.17 -3.69
CA VAL A 104 -7.65 -6.44 -3.32
C VAL A 104 -8.46 -7.24 -2.29
N HIS A 105 -8.69 -8.54 -2.55
CA HIS A 105 -9.44 -9.37 -1.61
C HIS A 105 -8.68 -9.64 -0.30
N ALA A 106 -7.35 -9.68 -0.33
CA ALA A 106 -6.52 -9.82 0.86
C ALA A 106 -6.61 -8.58 1.77
N PHE A 107 -6.63 -7.37 1.22
CA PHE A 107 -6.88 -6.15 2.00
C PHE A 107 -8.26 -6.15 2.66
N GLU A 108 -9.29 -6.54 1.93
CA GLU A 108 -10.63 -6.66 2.51
C GLU A 108 -10.69 -7.73 3.61
N ALA A 109 -9.89 -8.79 3.51
CA ALA A 109 -9.79 -9.80 4.57
C ALA A 109 -9.16 -9.22 5.86
N THR A 110 -8.15 -8.35 5.73
CA THR A 110 -7.54 -7.70 6.90
C THR A 110 -8.44 -6.65 7.54
N GLU A 111 -9.28 -5.97 6.76
CA GLU A 111 -10.32 -5.08 7.28
C GLU A 111 -11.42 -5.84 8.01
N ALA A 112 -11.86 -6.98 7.49
CA ALA A 112 -12.86 -7.83 8.13
C ALA A 112 -12.35 -8.49 9.42
N ALA A 113 -11.07 -8.88 9.46
CA ALA A 113 -10.46 -9.58 10.58
C ALA A 113 -9.05 -9.01 10.93
N PRO A 114 -8.96 -7.81 11.52
CA PRO A 114 -7.68 -7.13 11.76
C PRO A 114 -6.79 -7.80 12.83
N GLY A 115 -7.31 -8.79 13.55
CA GLY A 115 -6.58 -9.61 14.51
C GLY A 115 -6.05 -10.93 13.93
N GLU A 116 -6.42 -11.29 12.69
CA GLU A 116 -6.07 -12.58 12.10
C GLU A 116 -4.71 -12.49 11.38
N LEU A 117 -3.69 -13.18 11.89
CA LEU A 117 -2.33 -13.13 11.34
C LEU A 117 -2.27 -13.63 9.88
N GLU A 118 -3.05 -14.66 9.55
CA GLU A 118 -3.04 -15.25 8.19
C GLU A 118 -3.56 -14.29 7.12
N ALA A 119 -4.51 -13.41 7.46
CA ALA A 119 -4.97 -12.37 6.54
C ALA A 119 -3.85 -11.37 6.21
N TRP A 120 -3.08 -10.95 7.21
CA TRP A 120 -1.93 -10.07 7.00
C TRP A 120 -0.80 -10.78 6.24
N ARG A 121 -0.55 -12.06 6.51
CA ARG A 121 0.41 -12.87 5.75
C ARG A 121 0.03 -12.99 4.28
N ALA A 122 -1.26 -13.11 3.96
CA ALA A 122 -1.72 -13.12 2.57
C ALA A 122 -1.36 -11.81 1.83
N VAL A 123 -1.61 -10.65 2.46
CA VAL A 123 -1.21 -9.34 1.91
C VAL A 123 0.31 -9.28 1.70
N ILE A 124 1.10 -9.68 2.71
CA ILE A 124 2.57 -9.65 2.63
C ILE A 124 3.07 -10.49 1.45
N ARG A 125 2.64 -11.76 1.35
CA ARG A 125 3.06 -12.66 0.26
C ARG A 125 2.68 -12.11 -1.12
N LEU A 126 1.47 -11.57 -1.26
CA LEU A 126 1.00 -11.03 -2.53
C LEU A 126 1.79 -9.77 -2.90
N CYS A 127 2.05 -8.87 -1.96
CA CYS A 127 2.88 -7.69 -2.20
C CYS A 127 4.32 -8.06 -2.56
N GLU A 128 4.93 -9.06 -1.91
CA GLU A 128 6.26 -9.57 -2.27
C GLU A 128 6.25 -10.14 -3.70
N ARG A 129 5.22 -10.92 -4.05
CA ARG A 129 5.04 -11.49 -5.41
C ARG A 129 4.86 -10.42 -6.49
N THR A 130 4.17 -9.32 -6.18
CA THR A 130 3.90 -8.23 -7.13
C THR A 130 4.88 -7.06 -7.02
N ASN A 131 5.98 -7.20 -6.25
CA ASN A 131 6.97 -6.13 -6.00
C ASN A 131 6.35 -4.80 -5.51
N ARG A 132 5.48 -4.88 -4.49
CA ARG A 132 4.76 -3.75 -3.88
C ARG A 132 5.21 -3.50 -2.43
N PRO A 133 6.46 -3.05 -2.19
CA PRO A 133 7.00 -2.91 -0.83
C PRO A 133 6.31 -1.81 -0.02
N SER A 134 5.73 -0.79 -0.69
CA SER A 134 5.04 0.31 -0.02
C SER A 134 3.74 -0.15 0.63
N GLU A 135 3.01 -1.03 -0.06
CA GLU A 135 1.77 -1.66 0.36
C GLU A 135 2.01 -2.80 1.36
N ALA A 136 3.16 -3.48 1.28
CA ALA A 136 3.57 -4.50 2.25
C ALA A 136 3.83 -3.91 3.64
N MET A 137 4.37 -2.68 3.72
CA MET A 137 4.88 -2.13 4.99
C MET A 137 3.82 -2.03 6.10
N PRO A 138 2.60 -1.50 5.88
CA PRO A 138 1.54 -1.51 6.90
C PRO A 138 1.16 -2.92 7.35
N ALA A 139 1.10 -3.87 6.42
CA ALA A 139 0.77 -5.27 6.72
C ALA A 139 1.86 -5.95 7.55
N LEU A 140 3.12 -5.72 7.21
CA LEU A 140 4.29 -6.20 7.97
C LEU A 140 4.30 -5.67 9.40
N LYS A 141 4.08 -4.36 9.58
CA LYS A 141 3.97 -3.75 10.92
C LYS A 141 2.88 -4.43 11.74
N ARG A 142 1.70 -4.62 11.14
CA ARG A 142 0.58 -5.24 11.84
C ARG A 142 0.81 -6.72 12.15
N ALA A 143 1.40 -7.48 11.23
CA ALA A 143 1.77 -8.87 11.45
C ALA A 143 2.79 -9.02 12.59
N ARG A 144 3.79 -8.13 12.67
CA ARG A 144 4.77 -8.12 13.78
C ARG A 144 4.16 -7.82 15.13
N LEU A 145 3.07 -7.05 15.19
CA LEU A 145 2.32 -6.85 16.43
C LEU A 145 1.58 -8.11 16.88
N LEU A 146 1.11 -8.92 15.93
CA LEU A 146 0.37 -10.16 16.19
C LEU A 146 1.28 -11.35 16.50
N ALA A 147 2.48 -11.40 15.90
CA ALA A 147 3.49 -12.45 16.09
C ALA A 147 4.90 -11.84 16.23
N PRO A 148 5.19 -11.17 17.36
CA PRO A 148 6.48 -10.48 17.58
C PRO A 148 7.69 -11.42 17.60
N GLU A 149 7.48 -12.70 17.88
CA GLU A 149 8.51 -13.74 17.94
C GLU A 149 8.87 -14.36 16.58
N ASP A 150 8.13 -14.11 15.49
CA ASP A 150 8.45 -14.66 14.18
C ASP A 150 9.59 -13.87 13.50
N PRO A 151 10.81 -14.41 13.41
CA PRO A 151 11.96 -13.68 12.86
C PRO A 151 11.81 -13.36 11.37
N ARG A 152 11.00 -14.14 10.64
CA ARG A 152 10.76 -13.93 9.21
C ARG A 152 10.05 -12.61 8.93
N LEU A 153 9.17 -12.18 9.83
CA LEU A 153 8.49 -10.89 9.68
C LEU A 153 9.45 -9.71 9.84
N ALA A 154 10.47 -9.84 10.69
CA ALA A 154 11.52 -8.83 10.83
C ALA A 154 12.42 -8.78 9.57
N GLU A 155 12.74 -9.93 8.99
CA GLU A 155 13.48 -10.03 7.73
C GLU A 155 12.70 -9.40 6.56
N SER A 156 11.41 -9.73 6.40
CA SER A 156 10.56 -9.11 5.37
C SER A 156 10.44 -7.59 5.53
N VAL A 157 10.43 -7.05 6.77
CA VAL A 157 10.52 -5.59 7.01
C VAL A 157 11.81 -5.01 6.44
N LEU A 158 12.96 -5.65 6.71
CA LEU A 158 14.24 -5.17 6.19
C LEU A 158 14.28 -5.22 4.66
N GLY A 159 13.76 -6.29 4.06
CA GLY A 159 13.62 -6.42 2.61
C GLY A 159 12.75 -5.32 2.00
N ALA A 160 11.56 -5.10 2.56
CA ALA A 160 10.65 -4.05 2.10
C ALA A 160 11.24 -2.64 2.27
N ARG A 161 11.94 -2.36 3.39
CA ARG A 161 12.65 -1.09 3.59
C ARG A 161 13.75 -0.87 2.55
N ALA A 162 14.56 -1.90 2.28
CA ALA A 162 15.62 -1.81 1.28
C ALA A 162 15.06 -1.50 -0.11
N ALA A 163 13.95 -2.15 -0.50
CA ALA A 163 13.25 -1.87 -1.76
C ALA A 163 12.69 -0.44 -1.84
N LEU A 164 12.32 0.15 -0.70
CA LEU A 164 11.90 1.56 -0.60
C LEU A 164 13.08 2.56 -0.49
N GLY A 165 14.33 2.09 -0.48
CA GLY A 165 15.50 2.94 -0.25
C GLY A 165 15.59 3.51 1.17
N LEU A 166 14.87 2.93 2.13
CA LEU A 166 14.88 3.34 3.52
C LEU A 166 16.09 2.75 4.27
N PRO A 167 16.74 3.51 5.18
CA PRO A 167 17.85 2.98 5.95
C PRO A 167 17.44 1.81 6.84
N ALA A 168 18.30 0.78 6.91
CA ALA A 168 18.15 -0.34 7.84
C ALA A 168 18.28 0.13 9.31
N THR A 169 19.03 1.20 9.58
CA THR A 169 19.24 1.77 10.92
C THR A 169 17.95 2.32 11.56
N THR A 170 16.91 2.53 10.76
CA THR A 170 15.58 2.98 11.21
C THR A 170 14.53 1.87 11.22
N ALA A 171 14.89 0.61 10.92
CA ALA A 171 13.96 -0.53 10.97
C ALA A 171 13.31 -0.74 12.35
N MET A 172 13.93 -0.23 13.42
CA MET A 172 13.33 -0.24 14.75
C MET A 172 12.02 0.55 14.83
N LEU A 173 11.79 1.55 13.97
CA LEU A 173 10.52 2.28 13.92
C LEU A 173 9.34 1.38 13.49
N ASP A 174 9.65 0.23 12.88
CA ASP A 174 8.68 -0.77 12.45
C ASP A 174 8.60 -1.97 13.42
N ALA A 175 9.34 -1.89 14.54
CA ALA A 175 9.33 -2.93 15.56
C ALA A 175 8.11 -2.84 16.50
N PRO A 176 7.70 -3.95 17.13
CA PRO A 176 6.68 -3.93 18.17
C PRO A 176 7.06 -2.98 19.32
N PRO A 177 6.07 -2.40 20.04
CA PRO A 177 6.33 -1.39 21.07
C PRO A 177 7.36 -1.80 22.13
N LEU A 178 7.31 -3.05 22.59
CA LEU A 178 8.25 -3.55 23.60
C LEU A 178 9.70 -3.56 23.10
N GLU A 179 9.88 -3.97 21.85
CA GLU A 179 11.20 -4.00 21.21
C GLU A 179 11.72 -2.58 21.00
N GLN A 180 10.88 -1.65 20.55
CA GLN A 180 11.24 -0.23 20.43
C GLN A 180 11.70 0.37 21.76
N ALA A 181 10.91 0.20 22.82
CA ALA A 181 11.24 0.71 24.15
C ALA A 181 12.56 0.10 24.66
N THR A 182 12.73 -1.22 24.48
CA THR A 182 13.95 -1.92 24.89
C THR A 182 15.18 -1.43 24.14
N GLN A 183 15.09 -1.23 22.82
CA GLN A 183 16.21 -0.71 22.03
C GLN A 183 16.53 0.74 22.41
N ALA A 184 15.52 1.57 22.66
CA ALA A 184 15.71 2.96 23.10
C ALA A 184 16.46 3.06 24.42
N LEU A 185 16.18 2.17 25.38
CA LEU A 185 16.87 2.14 26.68
C LEU A 185 18.31 1.58 26.58
N LYS A 186 18.63 0.87 25.50
CA LYS A 186 19.98 0.35 25.21
C LYS A 186 20.87 1.36 24.47
N LEU A 187 20.31 2.47 24.01
CA LEU A 187 21.08 3.54 23.39
C LEU A 187 22.17 4.07 24.36
N PRO A 188 23.35 4.50 23.86
CA PRO A 188 24.50 4.85 24.70
C PRO A 188 24.18 5.76 25.88
N THR A 189 23.43 6.85 25.66
CA THR A 189 23.16 7.83 26.72
C THR A 189 22.12 7.34 27.71
N ALA A 190 21.08 6.64 27.23
CA ALA A 190 20.08 6.03 28.10
C ALA A 190 20.70 4.94 28.97
N ARG A 191 21.50 4.04 28.38
CA ARG A 191 22.17 2.96 29.07
C ARG A 191 23.09 3.48 30.17
N ALA A 192 23.90 4.50 29.87
CA ALA A 192 24.77 5.13 30.86
C ALA A 192 23.96 5.74 32.01
N ALA A 193 22.92 6.52 31.71
CA ALA A 193 22.10 7.19 32.71
C ALA A 193 21.31 6.20 33.60
N LEU A 194 20.82 5.09 33.01
CA LEU A 194 20.11 4.02 33.73
C LEU A 194 21.05 3.23 34.65
N SER A 195 22.27 2.92 34.20
CA SER A 195 23.26 2.21 35.01
C SER A 195 23.76 3.08 36.18
N GLU A 196 24.00 4.37 35.93
CA GLU A 196 24.36 5.32 36.99
C GLU A 196 23.24 5.45 38.05
N ALA A 197 21.99 5.38 37.60
CA ALA A 197 20.80 5.37 38.45
C ALA A 197 20.55 4.02 39.16
N LYS A 198 21.35 2.98 38.88
CA LYS A 198 21.18 1.59 39.35
C LYS A 198 19.83 0.97 38.97
N LEU A 199 19.39 1.21 37.73
CA LEU A 199 18.11 0.73 37.20
C LEU A 199 18.25 -0.42 36.18
N ASP A 200 19.42 -1.05 36.07
CA ASP A 200 19.68 -2.12 35.10
C ASP A 200 18.69 -3.29 35.22
N ALA A 201 18.37 -3.70 36.45
CA ALA A 201 17.38 -4.75 36.70
C ALA A 201 15.97 -4.38 36.19
N ALA A 202 15.64 -3.09 36.12
CA ALA A 202 14.35 -2.61 35.67
C ALA A 202 14.29 -2.64 34.14
N VAL A 203 15.42 -2.34 33.47
CA VAL A 203 15.57 -2.48 32.02
C VAL A 203 15.49 -3.94 31.59
N GLU A 204 16.13 -4.84 32.35
CA GLU A 204 16.02 -6.28 32.11
C GLU A 204 14.59 -6.79 32.31
N ALA A 205 13.91 -6.35 33.37
CA ALA A 205 12.50 -6.68 33.61
C ALA A 205 11.60 -6.18 32.48
N LEU A 206 11.83 -4.97 31.97
CA LEU A 206 11.13 -4.44 30.80
C LEU A 206 11.39 -5.29 29.56
N SER A 207 12.64 -5.69 29.31
CA SER A 207 13.01 -6.51 28.15
C SER A 207 12.30 -7.88 28.14
N ARG A 208 11.91 -8.38 29.32
CA ARG A 208 11.10 -9.61 29.49
C ARG A 208 9.59 -9.35 29.49
N GLY A 209 9.13 -8.11 29.29
CA GLY A 209 7.72 -7.73 29.34
C GLY A 209 7.12 -7.67 30.76
N SER A 210 7.94 -7.69 31.82
CA SER A 210 7.44 -7.74 33.21
C SER A 210 7.18 -6.34 33.77
N PHE A 211 6.13 -5.67 33.31
CA PHE A 211 5.83 -4.27 33.67
C PHE A 211 5.59 -4.06 35.18
N ALA A 212 5.00 -5.05 35.87
CA ALA A 212 4.80 -5.01 37.31
C ALA A 212 6.12 -4.95 38.09
N GLU A 213 7.15 -5.68 37.63
CA GLU A 213 8.47 -5.68 38.24
C GLU A 213 9.20 -4.36 37.98
N VAL A 214 9.10 -3.80 36.78
CA VAL A 214 9.65 -2.46 36.48
C VAL A 214 9.04 -1.40 37.41
N LYS A 215 7.72 -1.42 37.60
CA LYS A 215 7.02 -0.52 38.53
C LYS A 215 7.50 -0.70 39.97
N ARG A 216 7.61 -1.95 40.44
CA ARG A 216 8.12 -2.26 41.78
C ARG A 216 9.50 -1.67 42.00
N GLN A 217 10.42 -1.89 41.06
CA GLN A 217 11.78 -1.37 41.15
C GLN A 217 11.84 0.16 41.16
N LEU A 218 11.00 0.82 40.35
CA LEU A 218 10.89 2.28 40.37
C LEU A 218 10.31 2.82 41.69
N VAL A 219 9.44 2.08 42.37
CA VAL A 219 8.85 2.47 43.67
C VAL A 219 9.85 2.34 44.81
N ILE A 220 10.60 1.23 44.87
CA ILE A 220 11.57 0.97 45.94
C ILE A 220 12.88 1.75 45.76
N ALA A 221 13.12 2.32 44.57
CA ALA A 221 14.31 3.11 44.31
C ALA A 221 14.43 4.32 45.26
N PRO A 222 15.66 4.70 45.68
CA PRO A 222 15.88 5.87 46.51
C PRO A 222 15.24 7.14 45.91
N ALA A 223 14.82 8.08 46.75
CA ALA A 223 14.20 9.33 46.28
C ALA A 223 15.09 10.07 45.25
N ALA A 224 16.40 10.11 45.50
CA ALA A 224 17.39 10.70 44.59
C ALA A 224 17.44 10.02 43.22
N THR A 225 17.19 8.71 43.14
CA THR A 225 17.09 7.96 41.87
C THR A 225 15.77 8.24 41.18
N ARG A 226 14.67 8.27 41.94
CA ARG A 226 13.31 8.46 41.40
C ARG A 226 13.13 9.80 40.71
N THR A 227 13.90 10.83 41.08
CA THR A 227 13.86 12.17 40.46
C THR A 227 14.83 12.34 39.29
N ARG A 228 15.62 11.32 38.92
CA ARG A 228 16.52 11.39 37.76
C ARG A 228 15.78 11.25 36.43
N ALA A 229 16.32 11.88 35.39
CA ALA A 229 15.78 11.79 34.03
C ALA A 229 15.70 10.33 33.52
N ALA A 230 16.65 9.48 33.88
CA ALA A 230 16.64 8.05 33.52
C ALA A 230 15.40 7.30 34.08
N ALA A 231 15.02 7.57 35.33
CA ALA A 231 13.83 6.98 35.93
C ALA A 231 12.55 7.53 35.30
N ALA A 232 12.54 8.82 34.93
CA ALA A 232 11.43 9.44 34.23
C ALA A 232 11.26 8.89 32.80
N LEU A 233 12.36 8.65 32.08
CA LEU A 233 12.34 8.00 30.77
C LEU A 233 11.71 6.61 30.85
N LEU A 234 12.12 5.80 31.83
CA LEU A 234 11.57 4.45 32.03
C LEU A 234 10.07 4.49 32.34
N ARG A 235 9.61 5.47 33.13
CA ARG A 235 8.18 5.71 33.38
C ARG A 235 7.42 6.11 32.11
N ALA A 236 8.00 6.98 31.28
CA ALA A 236 7.39 7.39 30.02
C ALA A 236 7.21 6.20 29.06
N GLU A 237 8.21 5.32 28.95
CA GLU A 237 8.09 4.10 28.15
C GLU A 237 7.08 3.11 28.73
N LEU A 238 6.99 2.97 30.05
CA LEU A 238 5.92 2.17 30.68
C LEU A 238 4.53 2.71 30.36
N LEU A 239 4.30 4.02 30.42
CA LEU A 239 3.01 4.62 30.07
C LEU A 239 2.61 4.26 28.63
N TRP A 240 3.57 4.30 27.71
CA TRP A 240 3.34 3.93 26.32
C TRP A 240 3.00 2.44 26.16
N LEU A 241 3.78 1.55 26.78
CA LEU A 241 3.57 0.10 26.71
C LEU A 241 2.26 -0.36 27.38
N GLU A 242 1.77 0.40 28.35
CA GLU A 242 0.47 0.17 28.99
C GLU A 242 -0.72 0.73 28.20
N GLY A 243 -0.48 1.28 26.99
CA GLY A 243 -1.53 1.79 26.12
C GLY A 243 -2.20 3.05 26.66
N ARG A 244 -1.49 3.86 27.44
CA ARG A 244 -2.01 5.13 27.94
C ARG A 244 -2.25 6.10 26.77
N PRO A 245 -3.17 7.08 26.91
CA PRO A 245 -3.46 8.04 25.85
C PRO A 245 -2.20 8.73 25.32
N ALA A 246 -2.10 8.90 23.99
CA ALA A 246 -0.92 9.46 23.34
C ALA A 246 -0.51 10.83 23.91
N ALA A 247 -1.48 11.68 24.28
CA ALA A 247 -1.22 12.97 24.93
C ALA A 247 -0.48 12.82 26.28
N GLN A 248 -0.82 11.82 27.09
CA GLN A 248 -0.14 11.56 28.37
C GLN A 248 1.28 11.04 28.15
N VAL A 249 1.48 10.20 27.13
CA VAL A 249 2.81 9.69 26.76
C VAL A 249 3.69 10.82 26.24
N GLU A 250 3.13 11.68 25.39
CA GLU A 250 3.82 12.87 24.87
C GLU A 250 4.24 13.83 25.99
N GLU A 251 3.31 14.14 26.90
CA GLU A 251 3.58 14.99 28.07
C GLU A 251 4.68 14.40 28.94
N ALA A 252 4.64 13.10 29.22
CA ALA A 252 5.67 12.41 29.98
C ALA A 252 7.04 12.48 29.29
N ARG A 253 7.12 12.20 27.98
CA ARG A 253 8.38 12.29 27.21
C ARG A 253 8.92 13.72 27.13
N ARG A 254 8.05 14.72 27.02
CA ARG A 254 8.45 16.14 27.06
C ARG A 254 9.01 16.51 28.44
N ALA A 255 8.34 16.11 29.51
CA ALA A 255 8.81 16.35 30.86
C ALA A 255 10.20 15.74 31.11
N VAL A 256 10.49 14.56 30.55
CA VAL A 256 11.84 13.95 30.61
C VAL A 256 12.86 14.83 29.90
N LEU A 257 12.53 15.33 28.70
CA LEU A 257 13.43 16.15 27.89
C LEU A 257 13.81 17.48 28.57
N ASP A 258 12.91 18.03 29.39
CA ASP A 258 13.13 19.28 30.12
C ASP A 258 13.98 19.10 31.40
N MET A 259 14.30 17.85 31.78
CA MET A 259 15.13 17.56 32.95
C MET A 259 16.62 17.75 32.66
N ALA A 260 17.37 18.23 33.65
CA ALA A 260 18.83 18.28 33.58
C ALA A 260 19.42 16.87 33.41
N GLY A 261 20.35 16.70 32.47
CA GLY A 261 20.97 15.42 32.16
C GLY A 261 20.04 14.43 31.46
N ALA A 262 18.99 14.91 30.78
CA ALA A 262 18.13 14.07 29.95
C ALA A 262 18.96 13.31 28.90
N PRO A 263 18.85 11.96 28.84
CA PRO A 263 19.55 11.18 27.81
C PRO A 263 19.03 11.57 26.42
N GLY A 264 19.89 11.55 25.41
CA GLY A 264 19.50 11.84 24.03
C GLY A 264 18.37 10.94 23.51
N ALA A 265 18.25 9.73 24.07
CA ALA A 265 17.13 8.82 23.82
C ALA A 265 15.75 9.44 24.12
N ALA A 266 15.63 10.34 25.11
CA ALA A 266 14.37 11.02 25.42
C ALA A 266 13.91 11.91 24.26
N ALA A 267 14.83 12.70 23.69
CA ALA A 267 14.56 13.52 22.51
C ALA A 267 14.22 12.64 21.31
N LEU A 268 14.94 11.53 21.12
CA LEU A 268 14.71 10.60 20.03
C LEU A 268 13.31 9.96 20.10
N ARG A 269 12.86 9.52 21.29
CA ARG A 269 11.53 8.92 21.48
C ARG A 269 10.37 9.90 21.36
N LEU A 270 10.58 11.16 21.76
CA LEU A 270 9.60 12.21 21.48
C LEU A 270 9.56 12.52 19.97
N GLY A 271 10.73 12.51 19.31
CA GLY A 271 10.86 12.67 17.86
C GLY A 271 10.13 11.58 17.09
N ASP A 272 10.28 10.31 17.47
CA ASP A 272 9.58 9.18 16.86
C ASP A 272 8.06 9.33 16.97
N LEU A 273 7.54 9.80 18.12
CA LEU A 273 6.13 10.09 18.31
C LEU A 273 5.65 11.25 17.41
N ARG A 274 6.45 12.32 17.26
CA ARG A 274 6.16 13.42 16.34
C ARG A 274 6.17 12.99 14.88
N LEU A 275 7.11 12.12 14.52
CA LEU A 275 7.23 11.54 13.19
C LEU A 275 5.98 10.72 12.83
N GLU A 276 5.48 9.89 13.76
CA GLU A 276 4.23 9.14 13.62
C GLU A 276 3.01 10.05 13.52
N ALA A 277 2.97 11.16 14.24
CA ALA A 277 1.92 12.16 14.15
C ALA A 277 1.97 13.02 12.86
N GLY A 278 2.99 12.85 12.01
CA GLY A 278 3.18 13.64 10.79
C GLY A 278 3.74 15.05 11.03
N ALA A 279 4.17 15.38 12.25
CA ALA A 279 4.82 16.64 12.62
C ALA A 279 6.32 16.56 12.28
N LEU A 280 6.64 16.56 10.98
CA LEU A 280 7.99 16.25 10.48
C LEU A 280 9.05 17.29 10.87
N ASP A 281 8.66 18.56 11.01
CA ASP A 281 9.58 19.62 11.43
C ASP A 281 9.93 19.53 12.92
N ASP A 282 8.92 19.31 13.78
CA ASP A 282 9.13 19.01 15.21
C ASP A 282 10.03 17.78 15.40
N ALA A 283 9.75 16.70 14.64
CA ALA A 283 10.54 15.47 14.69
C ALA A 283 12.01 15.75 14.33
N ARG A 284 12.26 16.52 13.28
CA ARG A 284 13.61 16.91 12.86
C ARG A 284 14.36 17.68 13.95
N GLU A 285 13.71 18.65 14.59
CA GLU A 285 14.32 19.40 15.70
C GLU A 285 14.69 18.48 16.86
N LEU A 286 13.79 17.56 17.22
CA LEU A 286 14.01 16.58 18.29
C LEU A 286 15.16 15.62 17.96
N TYR A 287 15.30 15.18 16.71
CA TYR A 287 16.43 14.35 16.29
C TYR A 287 17.76 15.12 16.31
N ALA A 288 17.77 16.41 15.94
CA ALA A 288 18.95 17.25 16.09
C ALA A 288 19.36 17.39 17.57
N ARG A 289 18.39 17.55 18.49
CA ARG A 289 18.65 17.55 19.95
C ARG A 289 19.16 16.20 20.44
N ALA A 290 18.62 15.09 19.94
CA ALA A 290 19.12 13.75 20.26
C ALA A 290 20.58 13.57 19.83
N ALA A 291 20.93 14.01 18.62
CA ALA A 291 22.31 13.97 18.12
C ALA A 291 23.26 14.80 18.99
N ALA A 292 22.88 16.03 19.34
CA ALA A 292 23.66 16.89 20.24
C ALA A 292 23.87 16.26 21.63
N ASN A 293 22.92 15.43 22.08
CA ASN A 293 22.95 14.74 23.36
C ASN A 293 23.50 13.30 23.26
N GLY A 294 24.36 13.01 22.28
CA GLY A 294 25.13 11.76 22.21
C GLY A 294 24.50 10.61 21.41
N GLU A 295 23.38 10.85 20.71
CA GLU A 295 22.67 9.83 19.90
C GLU A 295 22.81 10.06 18.38
N SER A 296 23.96 10.56 17.92
CA SER A 296 24.17 10.98 16.53
C SER A 296 23.89 9.90 15.49
N LEU A 297 24.31 8.66 15.73
CA LEU A 297 24.09 7.54 14.81
C LEU A 297 22.60 7.19 14.69
N ALA A 298 21.89 7.16 15.81
CA ALA A 298 20.47 6.86 15.82
C ALA A 298 19.67 7.98 15.13
N ALA A 299 20.00 9.24 15.41
CA ALA A 299 19.38 10.42 14.81
C ALA A 299 19.60 10.53 13.29
N ALA A 300 20.81 10.28 12.79
CA ALA A 300 21.13 10.35 11.37
C ALA A 300 20.22 9.45 10.50
N GLY A 301 19.88 8.25 10.99
CA GLY A 301 18.95 7.37 10.29
C GLY A 301 17.54 7.96 10.13
N ARG A 302 17.09 8.81 11.05
CA ARG A 302 15.73 9.39 11.04
C ARG A 302 15.58 10.56 10.08
N GLU A 303 16.66 11.22 9.70
CA GLU A 303 16.58 12.30 8.68
C GLU A 303 16.15 11.75 7.32
N ALA A 304 16.68 10.58 6.92
CA ALA A 304 16.27 9.90 5.70
C ALA A 304 14.81 9.41 5.76
N GLU A 305 14.36 8.94 6.93
CA GLU A 305 12.95 8.57 7.16
C GLU A 305 12.02 9.80 7.03
N ILE A 306 12.40 10.96 7.57
CA ILE A 306 11.67 12.22 7.38
C ILE A 306 11.61 12.60 5.90
N ALA A 307 12.73 12.49 5.18
CA ALA A 307 12.78 12.84 3.76
C ALA A 307 11.80 11.99 2.94
N GLU A 308 11.75 10.69 3.18
CA GLU A 308 10.81 9.80 2.49
C GLU A 308 9.36 10.06 2.89
N ARG A 309 9.06 10.29 4.18
CA ARG A 309 7.70 10.68 4.59
C ARG A 309 7.26 11.99 3.96
N ARG A 310 8.15 12.98 3.82
CA ARG A 310 7.86 14.23 3.09
C ARG A 310 7.53 13.94 1.64
N ARG A 311 8.30 13.07 0.98
CA ARG A 311 8.05 12.66 -0.41
C ARG A 311 6.67 12.04 -0.56
N LEU A 312 6.28 11.13 0.34
CA LEU A 312 4.97 10.50 0.34
C LEU A 312 3.84 11.51 0.58
N LEU A 313 3.97 12.38 1.58
CA LEU A 313 2.99 13.44 1.86
C LEU A 313 2.85 14.42 0.69
N ALA A 314 3.94 14.69 -0.04
CA ALA A 314 3.90 15.53 -1.23
C ALA A 314 3.09 14.90 -2.38
N ARG A 315 2.84 13.58 -2.38
CA ARG A 315 1.93 12.93 -3.34
C ARG A 315 0.45 13.19 -3.00
N ASP A 316 0.17 13.55 -1.74
CA ASP A 316 -1.19 13.83 -1.25
C ASP A 316 -1.58 15.32 -1.38
N LEU A 317 -0.69 16.15 -1.93
CA LEU A 317 -0.94 17.55 -2.20
C LEU A 317 -1.13 17.79 -3.71
N PRO A 318 -2.04 18.69 -4.12
CA PRO A 318 -2.10 19.16 -5.49
C PRO A 318 -0.76 19.75 -5.92
N ALA A 319 -0.32 19.42 -7.13
CA ALA A 319 0.99 19.83 -7.64
C ALA A 319 0.93 20.19 -9.12
N VAL A 320 1.75 21.16 -9.52
CA VAL A 320 1.90 21.55 -10.93
C VAL A 320 2.64 20.44 -11.67
N GLY A 321 2.11 20.06 -12.84
CA GLY A 321 2.74 19.14 -13.78
C GLY A 321 2.85 17.69 -13.31
N ARG A 322 2.28 17.33 -12.16
CA ARG A 322 2.36 15.96 -11.61
C ARG A 322 1.08 15.19 -11.86
N VAL A 323 1.19 14.02 -12.48
CA VAL A 323 0.08 13.11 -12.75
C VAL A 323 0.55 11.66 -12.78
N GLY A 324 -0.31 10.73 -12.38
CA GLY A 324 -0.10 9.30 -12.60
C GLY A 324 -0.62 8.88 -13.98
N VAL A 325 0.19 8.19 -14.76
CA VAL A 325 -0.20 7.64 -16.07
C VAL A 325 -0.52 6.17 -15.90
N LEU A 326 -1.75 5.78 -16.24
CA LEU A 326 -2.18 4.38 -16.13
C LEU A 326 -1.75 3.60 -17.37
N GLY A 327 -0.82 2.68 -17.18
CA GLY A 327 -0.31 1.78 -18.20
C GLY A 327 -0.75 0.33 -17.96
N TRP A 328 -0.47 -0.51 -18.96
CA TRP A 328 -0.72 -1.95 -18.91
C TRP A 328 0.46 -2.68 -19.54
N HIS A 329 0.87 -3.80 -18.94
CA HIS A 329 1.79 -4.77 -19.52
C HIS A 329 1.26 -6.19 -19.25
N PRO A 330 1.84 -7.25 -19.85
CA PRO A 330 1.36 -8.62 -19.65
C PRO A 330 1.31 -9.12 -18.20
N GLY A 331 2.00 -8.45 -17.28
CA GLY A 331 2.02 -8.77 -15.85
C GLY A 331 0.98 -8.01 -15.01
N GLY A 332 0.24 -7.05 -15.60
CA GLY A 332 -0.78 -6.27 -14.90
C GLY A 332 -0.81 -4.78 -15.27
N GLY A 333 -1.62 -4.04 -14.54
CA GLY A 333 -1.69 -2.59 -14.62
C GLY A 333 -0.63 -1.93 -13.72
N HIS A 334 -0.26 -0.70 -14.04
CA HIS A 334 0.66 0.09 -13.21
C HIS A 334 0.32 1.58 -13.32
N VAL A 335 0.75 2.37 -12.34
CA VAL A 335 0.70 3.83 -12.40
C VAL A 335 2.12 4.39 -12.51
N SER A 336 2.49 4.88 -13.70
CA SER A 336 3.77 5.56 -13.89
C SER A 336 3.68 7.04 -13.49
N PRO A 337 4.45 7.52 -12.50
CA PRO A 337 4.44 8.93 -12.13
C PRO A 337 5.11 9.77 -13.22
N LEU A 338 4.41 10.80 -13.69
CA LEU A 338 4.84 11.76 -14.68
C LEU A 338 4.97 13.14 -14.05
N GLU A 339 6.09 13.80 -14.31
CA GLU A 339 6.33 15.20 -14.00
C GLU A 339 6.52 16.02 -15.27
N ALA A 340 6.03 17.27 -15.25
CA ALA A 340 6.11 18.19 -16.37
C ALA A 340 6.60 19.56 -15.91
N ILE A 341 7.53 20.14 -16.65
CA ILE A 341 8.01 21.50 -16.43
C ILE A 341 8.04 22.29 -17.74
N ALA A 342 7.64 23.55 -17.68
CA ALA A 342 7.78 24.52 -18.76
C ALA A 342 8.96 25.45 -18.44
N VAL A 343 9.99 25.46 -19.29
CA VAL A 343 11.21 26.28 -19.11
C VAL A 343 11.37 27.27 -20.26
N PRO A 344 11.90 28.49 -20.04
CA PRO A 344 12.10 29.45 -21.12
C PRO A 344 12.89 28.82 -22.28
N GLY A 345 12.38 28.95 -23.51
CA GLY A 345 12.87 28.20 -24.65
C GLY A 345 12.24 28.60 -25.97
N ARG A 346 12.18 27.65 -26.92
CA ARG A 346 11.71 27.84 -28.30
C ARG A 346 10.44 27.07 -28.63
N GLY A 347 9.77 26.50 -27.62
CA GLY A 347 8.56 25.71 -27.83
C GLY A 347 8.86 24.29 -28.32
N VAL A 348 9.90 23.66 -27.77
CA VAL A 348 10.28 22.28 -28.09
C VAL A 348 9.79 21.33 -27.00
N LEU A 349 9.35 20.14 -27.40
CA LEU A 349 9.01 19.04 -26.51
C LEU A 349 10.25 18.17 -26.23
N ARG A 350 10.41 17.76 -24.97
CA ARG A 350 11.25 16.62 -24.57
C ARG A 350 10.42 15.66 -23.74
N CYS A 351 10.53 14.37 -24.04
CA CYS A 351 9.96 13.30 -23.24
C CYS A 351 11.06 12.33 -22.82
N SER A 352 11.18 12.01 -21.53
CA SER A 352 12.23 11.11 -21.03
C SER A 352 11.72 10.18 -19.92
N GLY A 353 12.52 9.17 -19.58
CA GLY A 353 12.19 8.16 -18.56
C GLY A 353 11.77 6.81 -19.15
N HIS A 354 12.58 6.25 -20.06
CA HIS A 354 12.36 4.94 -20.71
C HIS A 354 11.04 4.85 -21.49
N VAL A 355 10.80 5.83 -22.35
CA VAL A 355 9.60 5.93 -23.21
C VAL A 355 9.86 5.19 -24.52
N GLY A 356 8.96 4.28 -24.89
CA GLY A 356 9.02 3.54 -26.15
C GLY A 356 8.49 4.35 -27.35
N PRO A 357 8.53 3.80 -28.57
CA PRO A 357 8.10 4.49 -29.79
C PRO A 357 6.65 4.98 -29.77
N GLU A 358 5.69 4.17 -29.32
CA GLU A 358 4.28 4.56 -29.21
C GLU A 358 4.08 5.59 -28.10
N GLY A 359 4.83 5.46 -27.00
CA GLY A 359 4.84 6.48 -25.93
C GLY A 359 5.35 7.83 -26.43
N GLN A 360 6.38 7.81 -27.29
CA GLN A 360 6.94 9.02 -27.89
C GLN A 360 5.96 9.65 -28.89
N GLU A 361 5.28 8.83 -29.71
CA GLU A 361 4.20 9.28 -30.58
C GLU A 361 3.05 9.92 -29.78
N ALA A 362 2.64 9.31 -28.67
CA ALA A 362 1.60 9.86 -27.79
C ALA A 362 2.00 11.24 -27.23
N ALA A 363 3.27 11.44 -26.90
CA ALA A 363 3.79 12.73 -26.44
C ALA A 363 3.77 13.79 -27.54
N ASP A 364 4.14 13.42 -28.78
CA ASP A 364 4.11 14.32 -29.93
C ASP A 364 2.68 14.75 -30.30
N VAL A 365 1.72 13.81 -30.25
CA VAL A 365 0.30 14.09 -30.43
C VAL A 365 -0.22 15.00 -29.31
N ALA A 366 0.07 14.66 -28.05
CA ALA A 366 -0.33 15.46 -26.90
C ALA A 366 0.16 16.92 -27.00
N PHE A 367 1.41 17.11 -27.40
CA PHE A 367 2.01 18.42 -27.58
C PHE A 367 1.39 19.19 -28.75
N SER A 368 1.16 18.52 -29.88
CA SER A 368 0.51 19.11 -31.05
C SER A 368 -0.91 19.60 -30.74
N VAL A 369 -1.69 18.79 -30.01
CA VAL A 369 -3.06 19.15 -29.58
C VAL A 369 -3.06 20.35 -28.65
N VAL A 370 -2.19 20.36 -27.62
CA VAL A 370 -2.07 21.47 -26.68
C VAL A 370 -1.72 22.77 -27.41
N ARG A 371 -0.80 22.71 -28.39
CA ARG A 371 -0.43 23.86 -29.22
C ARG A 371 -1.57 24.33 -30.13
N ALA A 372 -2.24 23.41 -30.82
CA ALA A 372 -3.36 23.73 -31.69
C ALA A 372 -4.52 24.38 -30.91
N ARG A 373 -4.71 23.99 -29.65
CA ARG A 373 -5.76 24.52 -28.76
C ARG A 373 -5.28 25.69 -27.88
N ALA A 374 -4.07 26.19 -28.06
CA ALA A 374 -3.52 27.28 -27.24
C ALA A 374 -4.44 28.53 -27.14
N PRO A 375 -5.13 28.98 -28.20
CA PRO A 375 -6.09 30.08 -28.09
C PRO A 375 -7.30 29.72 -27.22
N ALA A 376 -7.91 28.55 -27.43
CA ALA A 376 -9.09 28.08 -26.70
C ALA A 376 -8.80 27.82 -25.20
N LEU A 377 -7.57 27.39 -24.89
CA LEU A 377 -7.13 27.07 -23.54
C LEU A 377 -6.44 28.25 -22.82
N SER A 378 -6.50 29.46 -23.39
CA SER A 378 -5.90 30.68 -22.82
C SER A 378 -4.40 30.56 -22.54
N LEU A 379 -3.66 29.82 -23.39
CA LEU A 379 -2.21 29.65 -23.26
C LEU A 379 -1.41 30.78 -23.93
N GLY A 380 -2.03 31.55 -24.82
CA GLY A 380 -1.37 32.67 -25.50
C GLY A 380 -0.08 32.24 -26.21
N THR A 381 1.04 32.90 -25.89
CA THR A 381 2.37 32.61 -26.46
C THR A 381 3.22 31.64 -25.62
N LEU A 382 2.65 31.05 -24.55
CA LEU A 382 3.41 30.19 -23.65
C LEU A 382 4.03 28.99 -24.37
N THR A 383 3.26 28.34 -25.25
CA THR A 383 3.72 27.13 -25.95
C THR A 383 4.82 27.38 -26.99
N THR A 384 5.09 28.64 -27.35
CA THR A 384 6.18 29.01 -28.27
C THR A 384 7.37 29.63 -27.56
N ARG A 385 7.17 30.20 -26.36
CA ARG A 385 8.21 30.82 -25.54
C ARG A 385 8.84 29.88 -24.51
N TYR A 386 8.21 28.73 -24.26
CA TYR A 386 8.66 27.77 -23.26
C TYR A 386 8.76 26.37 -23.86
N ASP A 387 9.89 25.73 -23.64
CA ASP A 387 10.08 24.31 -23.90
C ASP A 387 9.34 23.51 -22.83
N LEU A 388 8.73 22.40 -23.24
CA LEU A 388 8.04 21.47 -22.34
C LEU A 388 8.90 20.24 -22.16
N HIS A 389 9.24 19.91 -20.91
CA HIS A 389 9.89 18.65 -20.58
C HIS A 389 8.95 17.79 -19.74
N LEU A 390 8.57 16.65 -20.31
CA LEU A 390 7.83 15.57 -19.67
C LEU A 390 8.82 14.49 -19.23
N HIS A 391 8.82 14.14 -17.95
CA HIS A 391 9.71 13.14 -17.39
C HIS A 391 8.95 12.13 -16.55
N TYR A 392 9.03 10.87 -16.93
CA TYR A 392 8.60 9.78 -16.07
C TYR A 392 9.69 9.44 -15.06
N THR A 393 9.33 9.41 -13.78
CA THR A 393 10.32 9.30 -12.69
C THR A 393 10.69 7.85 -12.33
N ASP A 394 9.87 6.89 -12.74
CA ASP A 394 10.12 5.46 -12.58
C ASP A 394 10.93 4.90 -13.77
N THR A 395 11.72 3.86 -13.51
CA THR A 395 12.56 3.21 -14.53
C THR A 395 12.22 1.74 -14.75
N GLU A 396 11.26 1.21 -13.99
CA GLU A 396 11.03 -0.24 -13.86
C GLU A 396 10.14 -0.81 -14.97
N VAL A 397 9.23 0.01 -15.51
CA VAL A 397 8.25 -0.43 -16.51
C VAL A 397 8.46 0.32 -17.83
N GLY A 398 8.49 -0.44 -18.93
CA GLY A 398 8.55 0.12 -20.28
C GLY A 398 7.30 0.94 -20.59
N LYS A 399 7.48 2.20 -21.00
CA LYS A 399 6.39 3.14 -21.22
C LYS A 399 6.07 3.26 -22.69
N ASP A 400 5.40 2.24 -23.20
CA ASP A 400 5.07 2.15 -24.61
C ASP A 400 3.56 1.92 -24.74
N GLY A 401 2.86 2.92 -25.28
CA GLY A 401 1.42 2.84 -25.45
C GLY A 401 0.75 4.20 -25.62
N LEU A 402 -0.18 4.26 -26.58
CA LEU A 402 -0.95 5.47 -26.91
C LEU A 402 -1.90 5.94 -25.78
N SER A 403 -2.18 5.08 -24.80
CA SER A 403 -3.11 5.37 -23.69
C SER A 403 -2.65 6.45 -22.69
N SER A 404 -1.46 7.02 -22.90
CA SER A 404 -0.88 8.09 -22.07
C SER A 404 -1.21 9.51 -22.59
N GLY A 405 -1.72 9.66 -23.82
CA GLY A 405 -1.88 10.96 -24.50
C GLY A 405 -2.64 12.00 -23.69
N LEU A 406 -3.77 11.62 -23.07
CA LEU A 406 -4.54 12.53 -22.22
C LEU A 406 -3.74 13.00 -20.99
N ALA A 407 -3.00 12.09 -20.35
CA ALA A 407 -2.21 12.41 -19.16
C ALA A 407 -1.07 13.38 -19.49
N LEU A 408 -0.37 13.13 -20.60
CA LEU A 408 0.72 13.96 -21.11
C LEU A 408 0.23 15.39 -21.41
N SER A 409 -0.95 15.52 -22.05
CA SER A 409 -1.56 16.82 -22.31
C SER A 409 -1.96 17.56 -21.03
N LEU A 410 -2.57 16.87 -20.04
CA LEU A 410 -2.95 17.51 -18.77
C LEU A 410 -1.72 17.97 -17.97
N ALA A 411 -0.65 17.16 -17.94
CA ALA A 411 0.60 17.53 -17.30
C ALA A 411 1.23 18.77 -17.98
N GLY A 412 1.26 18.80 -19.32
CA GLY A 412 1.73 19.93 -20.09
C GLY A 412 0.90 21.21 -19.87
N LEU A 413 -0.43 21.10 -19.88
CA LEU A 413 -1.33 22.23 -19.60
C LEU A 413 -1.13 22.77 -18.19
N SER A 414 -0.98 21.89 -17.20
CA SER A 414 -0.66 22.26 -15.84
C SER A 414 0.67 23.01 -15.75
N ALA A 415 1.73 22.49 -16.39
CA ALA A 415 3.04 23.12 -16.43
C ALA A 415 3.02 24.49 -17.11
N TYR A 416 2.33 24.65 -18.24
CA TYR A 416 2.22 25.95 -18.91
C TYR A 416 1.42 26.97 -18.10
N THR A 417 0.29 26.56 -17.53
CA THR A 417 -0.62 27.47 -16.82
C THR A 417 -0.25 27.70 -15.37
N GLN A 418 0.72 26.96 -14.83
CA GLN A 418 1.09 26.93 -13.42
C GLN A 418 -0.11 26.62 -12.50
N ARG A 419 -1.07 25.84 -13.00
CA ARG A 419 -2.26 25.41 -12.25
C ARG A 419 -2.04 23.99 -11.73
N PRO A 420 -2.16 23.74 -10.41
CA PRO A 420 -1.92 22.42 -9.86
C PRO A 420 -3.00 21.42 -10.31
N LEU A 421 -2.59 20.20 -10.59
CA LEU A 421 -3.49 19.07 -10.77
C LEU A 421 -3.88 18.49 -9.39
N PRO A 422 -5.07 17.88 -9.26
CA PRO A 422 -5.47 17.18 -8.05
C PRO A 422 -4.42 16.18 -7.55
N ALA A 423 -4.27 16.10 -6.23
CA ALA A 423 -3.45 15.06 -5.61
C ALA A 423 -3.94 13.66 -5.99
N ARG A 424 -3.02 12.70 -6.10
CA ARG A 424 -3.36 11.29 -6.39
C ARG A 424 -4.25 11.12 -7.65
N LEU A 425 -4.02 11.97 -8.65
CA LEU A 425 -4.68 11.90 -9.95
C LEU A 425 -3.99 10.84 -10.83
N ALA A 426 -4.76 9.87 -11.31
CA ALA A 426 -4.33 8.96 -12.35
C ALA A 426 -5.16 9.14 -13.63
N VAL A 427 -4.55 8.94 -14.79
CA VAL A 427 -5.19 9.24 -16.07
C VAL A 427 -4.86 8.16 -17.09
N THR A 428 -5.87 7.73 -17.85
CA THR A 428 -5.72 6.94 -19.07
C THR A 428 -6.58 7.52 -20.17
N GLY A 429 -6.12 7.40 -21.41
CA GLY A 429 -6.87 7.82 -22.58
C GLY A 429 -5.95 8.10 -23.76
N GLU A 430 -6.21 7.43 -24.87
CA GLU A 430 -5.60 7.79 -26.15
C GLU A 430 -6.20 9.11 -26.64
N LEU A 431 -5.36 9.99 -27.17
CA LEU A 431 -5.76 11.32 -27.62
C LEU A 431 -5.57 11.43 -29.14
N THR A 432 -6.56 12.00 -29.83
CA THR A 432 -6.42 12.33 -31.26
C THR A 432 -5.89 13.74 -31.45
N LEU A 433 -5.40 14.07 -32.65
CA LEU A 433 -5.02 15.45 -33.02
C LEU A 433 -6.18 16.46 -32.91
N ASN A 434 -7.43 16.00 -32.95
CA ASN A 434 -8.61 16.83 -32.72
C ASN A 434 -8.90 17.05 -31.23
N GLY A 435 -8.16 16.44 -30.32
CA GLY A 435 -8.38 16.51 -28.88
C GLY A 435 -9.51 15.61 -28.37
N GLU A 436 -9.94 14.63 -29.14
CA GLU A 436 -10.90 13.60 -28.70
C GLU A 436 -10.19 12.52 -27.88
N VAL A 437 -10.85 12.03 -26.84
CA VAL A 437 -10.36 10.94 -25.98
C VAL A 437 -10.96 9.61 -26.48
N ARG A 438 -10.10 8.69 -26.89
CA ARG A 438 -10.46 7.38 -27.43
C ARG A 438 -10.42 6.27 -26.37
N ARG A 439 -11.09 5.17 -26.69
CA ARG A 439 -11.14 3.95 -25.87
C ARG A 439 -9.73 3.38 -25.69
N VAL A 440 -9.44 2.85 -24.50
CA VAL A 440 -8.20 2.12 -24.22
C VAL A 440 -8.49 0.69 -23.77
N GLY A 441 -7.51 -0.20 -23.91
CA GLY A 441 -7.54 -1.57 -23.37
C GLY A 441 -7.01 -1.64 -21.92
N GLY A 442 -7.20 -2.82 -21.30
CA GLY A 442 -6.68 -3.14 -19.96
C GLY A 442 -7.28 -2.30 -18.84
N VAL A 443 -8.55 -1.88 -18.99
CA VAL A 443 -9.19 -0.94 -18.05
C VAL A 443 -9.35 -1.54 -16.65
N HIS A 444 -9.68 -2.83 -16.56
CA HIS A 444 -9.76 -3.53 -15.28
C HIS A 444 -8.42 -3.43 -14.55
N GLU A 445 -7.34 -3.90 -15.18
CA GLU A 445 -6.01 -3.97 -14.58
C GLU A 445 -5.47 -2.57 -14.23
N LYS A 446 -5.67 -1.58 -15.11
CA LYS A 446 -5.28 -0.19 -14.88
C LYS A 446 -5.97 0.40 -13.64
N LEU A 447 -7.26 0.13 -13.46
CA LEU A 447 -8.02 0.68 -12.35
C LEU A 447 -7.76 -0.07 -11.03
N VAL A 448 -7.52 -1.38 -11.09
CA VAL A 448 -7.02 -2.13 -9.93
C VAL A 448 -5.65 -1.59 -9.50
N ALA A 449 -4.73 -1.33 -10.44
CA ALA A 449 -3.43 -0.74 -10.12
C ALA A 449 -3.56 0.67 -9.51
N ALA A 450 -4.45 1.51 -10.07
CA ALA A 450 -4.76 2.82 -9.50
C ALA A 450 -5.23 2.71 -8.05
N TYR A 451 -6.11 1.75 -7.77
CA TYR A 451 -6.60 1.49 -6.41
C TYR A 451 -5.48 1.04 -5.47
N LEU A 452 -4.68 0.04 -5.87
CA LEU A 452 -3.59 -0.50 -5.06
C LEU A 452 -2.51 0.55 -4.75
N GLU A 453 -2.21 1.44 -5.70
CA GLU A 453 -1.25 2.54 -5.49
C GLU A 453 -1.83 3.75 -4.72
N GLY A 454 -3.08 3.64 -4.25
CA GLY A 454 -3.76 4.66 -3.46
C GLY A 454 -4.10 5.93 -4.26
N MET A 455 -4.33 5.80 -5.56
CA MET A 455 -4.90 6.89 -6.36
C MET A 455 -6.31 7.21 -5.88
N ARG A 456 -6.73 8.47 -5.97
CA ARG A 456 -8.04 8.92 -5.47
C ARG A 456 -8.97 9.31 -6.59
N VAL A 457 -8.42 9.90 -7.64
CA VAL A 457 -9.18 10.41 -8.79
C VAL A 457 -8.62 9.75 -10.03
N VAL A 458 -9.49 9.15 -10.83
CA VAL A 458 -9.09 8.56 -12.11
C VAL A 458 -9.88 9.18 -13.25
N LEU A 459 -9.17 9.75 -14.23
CA LEU A 459 -9.77 10.13 -15.51
C LEU A 459 -9.64 8.98 -16.49
N HIS A 460 -10.75 8.64 -17.15
CA HIS A 460 -10.79 7.61 -18.17
C HIS A 460 -11.70 8.01 -19.33
N PRO A 461 -11.58 7.36 -20.50
CA PRO A 461 -12.45 7.62 -21.63
C PRO A 461 -13.90 7.26 -21.31
N ARG A 462 -14.86 8.10 -21.70
CA ARG A 462 -16.29 7.79 -21.58
C ARG A 462 -16.68 6.54 -22.37
N ARG A 463 -15.94 6.24 -23.44
CA ARG A 463 -16.10 5.02 -24.26
C ARG A 463 -15.75 3.72 -23.53
N ASN A 464 -15.16 3.79 -22.33
CA ASN A 464 -14.83 2.65 -21.47
C ASN A 464 -15.82 2.45 -20.30
N LEU A 465 -16.99 3.11 -20.30
CA LEU A 465 -17.97 2.98 -19.22
C LEU A 465 -18.41 1.53 -18.95
N ASP A 466 -18.57 0.71 -19.98
CA ASP A 466 -18.93 -0.70 -19.82
C ASP A 466 -17.84 -1.50 -19.11
N ASP A 467 -16.57 -1.25 -19.44
CA ASP A 467 -15.43 -1.92 -18.81
C ASP A 467 -15.30 -1.48 -17.33
N VAL A 468 -15.58 -0.21 -17.05
CA VAL A 468 -15.60 0.35 -15.69
C VAL A 468 -16.75 -0.24 -14.86
N ALA A 469 -17.92 -0.43 -15.47
CA ALA A 469 -19.08 -1.02 -14.80
C ALA A 469 -18.87 -2.49 -14.40
N ALA A 470 -17.92 -3.17 -15.06
CA ALA A 470 -17.55 -4.55 -14.75
C ALA A 470 -16.58 -4.70 -13.57
N LEU A 471 -16.06 -3.59 -13.02
CA LEU A 471 -15.12 -3.63 -11.90
C LEU A 471 -15.74 -4.19 -10.62
N PRO A 472 -14.93 -4.81 -9.75
CA PRO A 472 -15.34 -5.14 -8.40
C PRO A 472 -15.82 -3.88 -7.63
N PRO A 473 -16.88 -3.98 -6.81
CA PRO A 473 -17.35 -2.89 -5.94
C PRO A 473 -16.26 -2.35 -5.00
N GLU A 474 -15.35 -3.23 -4.56
CA GLU A 474 -14.24 -2.92 -3.67
C GLU A 474 -13.27 -1.88 -4.28
N VAL A 475 -13.13 -1.90 -5.61
CA VAL A 475 -12.26 -0.99 -6.38
C VAL A 475 -13.04 0.26 -6.79
N SER A 476 -14.19 0.07 -7.44
CA SER A 476 -14.98 1.18 -7.98
C SER A 476 -15.57 2.10 -6.89
N GLY A 477 -15.87 1.56 -5.71
CA GLY A 477 -16.38 2.35 -4.58
C GLY A 477 -15.33 3.20 -3.87
N ARG A 478 -14.03 2.92 -4.06
CA ARG A 478 -12.92 3.63 -3.41
C ARG A 478 -12.21 4.64 -4.34
N LEU A 479 -12.52 4.64 -5.63
CA LEU A 479 -11.99 5.56 -6.63
C LEU A 479 -13.05 6.57 -7.08
N ARG A 480 -12.67 7.85 -7.18
CA ARG A 480 -13.48 8.84 -7.91
C ARG A 480 -13.19 8.72 -9.41
N LEU A 481 -14.06 7.99 -10.11
CA LEU A 481 -13.94 7.75 -11.56
C LEU A 481 -14.62 8.89 -12.35
N ILE A 482 -13.88 9.52 -13.26
CA ILE A 482 -14.35 10.65 -14.07
C ILE A 482 -14.19 10.28 -15.55
N ALA A 483 -15.33 10.05 -16.21
CA ALA A 483 -15.41 9.79 -17.64
C ALA A 483 -15.34 11.10 -18.45
N VAL A 484 -14.54 11.11 -19.52
CA VAL A 484 -14.36 12.27 -20.42
C VAL A 484 -14.34 11.88 -21.90
N ASP A 485 -14.77 12.79 -22.78
CA ASP A 485 -14.76 12.65 -24.24
C ASP A 485 -13.70 13.51 -24.94
N SER A 486 -13.20 14.56 -24.30
CA SER A 486 -12.21 15.48 -24.89
C SER A 486 -11.21 16.04 -23.89
N LEU A 487 -10.07 16.53 -24.41
CA LEU A 487 -9.05 17.22 -23.60
C LEU A 487 -9.61 18.45 -22.89
N ASP A 488 -10.43 19.25 -23.57
CA ASP A 488 -11.01 20.48 -23.01
C ASP A 488 -11.96 20.17 -21.85
N GLU A 489 -12.76 19.11 -21.98
CA GLU A 489 -13.61 18.61 -20.90
C GLU A 489 -12.77 18.15 -19.71
N ALA A 490 -11.74 17.33 -19.97
CA ALA A 490 -10.84 16.84 -18.94
C ALA A 490 -10.16 17.99 -18.20
N TRP A 491 -9.60 18.96 -18.93
CA TRP A 491 -8.92 20.13 -18.36
C TRP A 491 -9.86 20.98 -17.51
N ARG A 492 -11.10 21.20 -17.96
CA ARG A 492 -12.12 21.92 -17.18
C ARG A 492 -12.45 21.18 -15.88
N LEU A 493 -12.64 19.87 -15.93
CA LEU A 493 -13.01 19.06 -14.76
C LEU A 493 -11.90 18.98 -13.72
N VAL A 494 -10.64 18.79 -14.13
CA VAL A 494 -9.51 18.74 -13.17
C VAL A 494 -9.29 20.09 -12.48
N ASN A 495 -9.48 21.21 -13.20
CA ASN A 495 -9.40 22.55 -12.62
C ASN A 495 -10.54 22.83 -11.63
N ALA A 496 -11.75 22.36 -11.92
CA ALA A 496 -12.86 22.45 -10.96
C ALA A 496 -12.60 21.63 -9.70
N ALA A 497 -12.02 20.44 -9.84
CA ALA A 497 -11.69 19.55 -8.73
C ALA A 497 -10.53 20.09 -7.85
N ALA A 498 -9.53 20.75 -8.45
CA ALA A 498 -8.42 21.37 -7.72
C ALA A 498 -8.86 22.57 -6.84
N ASN A 499 -9.98 23.21 -7.18
CA ASN A 499 -10.50 24.40 -6.49
C ASN A 499 -11.50 24.09 -5.37
N THR A 500 -11.62 22.83 -4.91
CA THR A 500 -12.46 22.49 -3.76
C THR A 500 -11.60 22.42 -2.49
N PRO A 501 -11.60 23.47 -1.63
CA PRO A 501 -10.91 23.39 -0.34
C PRO A 501 -11.70 22.48 0.60
N GLY A 502 -11.01 21.52 1.21
CA GLY A 502 -11.61 20.63 2.21
C GLY A 502 -12.11 19.31 1.63
N LEU A 503 -11.21 18.34 1.49
CA LEU A 503 -11.57 16.94 1.67
C LEU A 503 -10.96 16.54 3.00
N GLU A 504 -11.81 16.58 4.02
CA GLU A 504 -11.50 16.06 5.36
C GLU A 504 -10.84 14.70 5.23
N ARG A 505 -9.68 14.57 5.88
CA ARG A 505 -9.05 13.28 6.15
C ARG A 505 -10.07 12.47 6.95
N ARG A 506 -10.64 11.43 6.35
CA ARG A 506 -11.33 10.37 7.10
C ARG A 506 -10.36 9.23 7.34
#